data_AF-A0A1H8PCX3-F1
#
_entry.id   AF-A0A1H8PCX3-F1
#
_cell.length_a   1.000
_cell.length_b   1.000
_cell.length_c   1.000
_cell.angle_alpha   90.00
_cell.angle_beta   90.00
_cell.angle_gamma   90.00
#
_symmetry.space_group_name_H-M   'P 1'
#
loop_
_entity.id
_entity.type
_entity.pdbx_description
1 polymer ?
#
loop_
_entity_poly.entity_id
_entity_poly.type
_entity_poly.pdbx_seq_one_letter_code
_entity_poly.pdbx_strand_id
1 'polypeptide(L)'
;MRYIYSIIKADYLQRTRSYAFLITLAITFYAAYSFVPPPSASYTTLNVVGFKGVYNSAWVGYVSGMMTAIMLSLYGFFLVNGGIKKDIDTEVGLIIATTPITNFGYLLSKMLSNLLVLLTIAGCTFIVSIIMFFVRTSGSPFIISNFIIPYLLFVVPAMVFISSLAIVAEVFLGRKSILQYIAFFFFFGALIANVNGQKSEALAVIIDPYGVRTMTTSIKNQVNTQYHQHIDGVNLGFTFNSKRGFRIFEWNGITITGLFLVSRLLWLMLSVGLVYLSSFFFHRFDFKQAVSKKKKVVANEQKPATPAFAATGINRALMPPLVTDYSILPFVKTELLLLVRKGSKWLWLIIASVSLSMLFAPIGISHMYILPVLWFLQVTRWSELATKEETYRLHYFAYASYKPLQRMLPAQILAGVILGIVLAFPLILRYVIAGNGYAIFNIISGAVCIVLLAVCIGIISKGKKLFEIIFFLLTYALTQAIPVVDYLGALPHDNHIIYMAVILGLNVFLAVVSFWVRGYQSRHL
;
A
#
# COMPACT_ATOMS: atom_id res chain seq x y z
N MET A 1 -15.60 22.35 -20.48
CA MET A 1 -16.54 21.44 -19.77
C MET A 1 -16.49 20.01 -20.30
N ARG A 2 -16.79 19.73 -21.59
CA ARG A 2 -16.88 18.36 -22.14
C ARG A 2 -15.60 17.52 -21.97
N TYR A 3 -14.42 18.11 -22.16
CA TYR A 3 -13.13 17.42 -22.00
C TYR A 3 -12.81 17.03 -20.55
N ILE A 4 -13.10 17.93 -19.59
CA ILE A 4 -12.86 17.71 -18.16
C ILE A 4 -13.68 16.53 -17.65
N TYR A 5 -14.97 16.48 -18.00
CA TYR A 5 -15.85 15.38 -17.63
C TYR A 5 -15.35 14.03 -18.16
N SER A 6 -14.91 13.98 -19.43
CA SER A 6 -14.37 12.75 -20.02
C SER A 6 -13.11 12.25 -19.31
N ILE A 7 -12.20 13.16 -18.93
CA ILE A 7 -10.99 12.80 -18.17
C ILE A 7 -11.37 12.27 -16.79
N ILE A 8 -12.23 12.98 -16.06
CA ILE A 8 -12.69 12.58 -14.73
C ILE A 8 -13.34 11.19 -14.78
N LYS A 9 -14.27 10.98 -15.73
CA LYS A 9 -14.98 9.71 -15.91
C LYS A 9 -14.02 8.57 -16.25
N ALA A 10 -13.11 8.79 -17.19
CA ALA A 10 -12.15 7.78 -17.61
C ALA A 10 -11.23 7.38 -16.46
N ASP A 11 -10.64 8.35 -15.76
CA ASP A 11 -9.77 8.10 -14.61
C ASP A 11 -10.50 7.42 -13.46
N TYR A 12 -11.72 7.86 -13.16
CA TYR A 12 -12.53 7.27 -12.10
C TYR A 12 -12.86 5.81 -12.39
N LEU A 13 -13.32 5.50 -13.61
CA LEU A 13 -13.58 4.12 -14.03
C LEU A 13 -12.30 3.28 -14.04
N GLN A 14 -11.19 3.84 -14.51
CA GLN A 14 -9.91 3.13 -14.55
C GLN A 14 -9.38 2.79 -13.14
N ARG A 15 -9.66 3.65 -12.15
CA ARG A 15 -9.25 3.45 -10.75
C ARG A 15 -10.18 2.49 -10.03
N THR A 16 -11.49 2.71 -10.11
CA THR A 16 -12.50 1.87 -9.44
C THR A 16 -12.52 0.44 -9.96
N ARG A 17 -12.17 0.21 -11.24
CA ARG A 17 -12.00 -1.12 -11.82
C ARG A 17 -10.63 -1.75 -11.55
N SER A 18 -9.73 -1.03 -10.88
CA SER A 18 -8.42 -1.58 -10.55
C SER A 18 -8.50 -2.45 -9.30
N TYR A 19 -7.74 -3.54 -9.27
CA TYR A 19 -7.62 -4.37 -8.07
C TYR A 19 -7.21 -3.56 -6.84
N ALA A 20 -6.31 -2.58 -6.98
CA ALA A 20 -5.86 -1.69 -5.89
C ALA A 20 -7.02 -0.99 -5.18
N PHE A 21 -8.03 -0.55 -5.95
CA PHE A 21 -9.23 0.05 -5.39
C PHE A 21 -10.07 -0.97 -4.62
N LEU A 22 -10.37 -2.13 -5.22
CA LEU A 22 -11.17 -3.18 -4.56
C LEU A 22 -10.55 -3.65 -3.24
N ILE A 23 -9.22 -3.76 -3.21
CA ILE A 23 -8.43 -4.09 -2.02
C ILE A 23 -8.59 -3.02 -0.95
N THR A 24 -8.32 -1.77 -1.33
CA THR A 24 -8.38 -0.66 -0.38
C THR A 24 -9.79 -0.52 0.16
N LEU A 25 -10.80 -0.75 -0.68
CA LEU A 25 -12.20 -0.79 -0.29
C LEU A 25 -12.46 -1.90 0.74
N ALA A 26 -12.00 -3.13 0.51
CA ALA A 26 -12.16 -4.24 1.45
C ALA A 26 -11.46 -3.99 2.81
N ILE A 27 -10.21 -3.50 2.78
CA ILE A 27 -9.48 -3.10 3.99
C ILE A 27 -10.24 -1.97 4.71
N THR A 28 -10.79 -1.02 3.96
CA THR A 28 -11.57 0.09 4.52
C THR A 28 -12.88 -0.37 5.14
N PHE A 29 -13.56 -1.37 4.56
CA PHE A 29 -14.73 -2.01 5.17
C PHE A 29 -14.37 -2.62 6.54
N TYR A 30 -13.28 -3.37 6.60
CA TYR A 30 -12.79 -3.95 7.86
C TYR A 30 -12.38 -2.88 8.88
N ALA A 31 -11.69 -1.81 8.42
CA ALA A 31 -11.32 -0.69 9.28
C ALA A 31 -12.57 0.01 9.84
N ALA A 32 -13.55 0.31 8.98
CA ALA A 32 -14.80 0.95 9.38
C ALA A 32 -15.63 0.10 10.37
N TYR A 33 -15.67 -1.21 10.17
CA TYR A 33 -16.22 -2.15 11.14
C TYR A 33 -15.49 -2.04 12.49
N SER A 34 -14.17 -1.94 12.45
CA SER A 34 -13.31 -1.90 13.64
C SER A 34 -13.37 -0.57 14.39
N PHE A 35 -13.76 0.53 13.74
CA PHE A 35 -13.89 1.87 14.37
C PHE A 35 -14.92 1.90 15.51
N VAL A 36 -15.92 1.01 15.48
CA VAL A 36 -16.97 0.89 16.48
C VAL A 36 -16.88 -0.49 17.15
N PRO A 37 -15.96 -0.68 18.12
CA PRO A 37 -15.72 -1.98 18.73
C PRO A 37 -16.96 -2.51 19.46
N PRO A 38 -17.18 -3.83 19.53
CA PRO A 38 -18.18 -4.40 20.44
C PRO A 38 -17.90 -3.98 21.91
N PRO A 39 -18.94 -3.92 22.77
CA PRO A 39 -18.75 -3.65 24.19
C PRO A 39 -17.76 -4.59 24.89
N SER A 40 -17.65 -5.83 24.41
CA SER A 40 -16.76 -6.89 24.90
C SER A 40 -15.36 -6.89 24.28
N ALA A 41 -15.04 -5.99 23.35
CA ALA A 41 -13.74 -5.95 22.70
C ALA A 41 -12.61 -5.60 23.68
N SER A 42 -11.42 -6.17 23.45
CA SER A 42 -10.19 -5.85 24.18
C SER A 42 -9.57 -4.51 23.77
N TYR A 43 -10.20 -3.77 22.86
CA TYR A 43 -9.68 -2.51 22.34
C TYR A 43 -10.73 -1.41 22.30
N THR A 44 -10.25 -0.17 22.41
CA THR A 44 -11.01 1.06 22.22
C THR A 44 -10.37 1.90 21.13
N THR A 45 -11.18 2.56 20.31
CA THR A 45 -10.74 3.41 19.18
C THR A 45 -10.59 4.87 19.57
N LEU A 46 -11.21 5.25 20.68
CA LEU A 46 -11.02 6.52 21.34
C LEU A 46 -10.81 6.21 22.82
N ASN A 47 -9.63 6.57 23.33
CA ASN A 47 -9.22 6.30 24.70
C ASN A 47 -9.21 7.58 25.50
N VAL A 48 -10.05 7.61 26.52
CA VAL A 48 -10.00 8.57 27.62
C VAL A 48 -9.67 7.75 28.85
N VAL A 49 -8.60 8.10 29.56
CA VAL A 49 -8.08 7.28 30.67
C VAL A 49 -9.18 7.05 31.71
N GLY A 50 -9.64 5.81 31.85
CA GLY A 50 -10.68 5.43 32.82
C GLY A 50 -12.13 5.67 32.39
N PHE A 51 -12.37 6.18 31.18
CA PHE A 51 -13.70 6.54 30.70
C PHE A 51 -14.07 5.90 29.35
N LYS A 52 -15.35 5.55 29.19
CA LYS A 52 -15.91 5.01 27.94
C LYS A 52 -17.19 5.78 27.56
N GLY A 53 -17.25 6.23 26.32
CA GLY A 53 -18.46 6.89 25.79
C GLY A 53 -19.60 5.91 25.58
N VAL A 54 -20.83 6.33 25.89
CA VAL A 54 -22.05 5.60 25.50
C VAL A 54 -22.16 5.59 23.98
N TYR A 55 -22.54 4.45 23.40
CA TYR A 55 -22.79 4.32 21.96
C TYR A 55 -24.13 4.94 21.59
N ASN A 56 -24.23 6.27 21.61
CA ASN A 56 -25.35 6.99 21.02
C ASN A 56 -25.03 7.37 19.56
N SER A 57 -26.02 7.94 18.85
CA SER A 57 -25.85 8.34 17.44
C SER A 57 -24.68 9.31 17.23
N ALA A 58 -24.47 10.24 18.15
CA ALA A 58 -23.38 11.21 18.08
C ALA A 58 -22.01 10.53 18.21
N TRP A 59 -21.84 9.67 19.22
CA TRP A 59 -20.60 8.95 19.45
C TRP A 59 -20.20 8.14 18.22
N VAL A 60 -21.10 7.30 17.70
CA VAL A 60 -20.81 6.40 16.58
C VAL A 60 -20.50 7.21 15.31
N GLY A 61 -21.31 8.21 14.99
CA GLY A 61 -21.15 9.01 13.78
C GLY A 61 -19.86 9.84 13.76
N TYR A 62 -19.53 10.53 14.85
CA TYR A 62 -18.32 11.35 14.94
C TYR A 62 -17.04 10.52 15.07
N VAL A 63 -17.04 9.43 15.87
CA VAL A 63 -15.87 8.53 15.95
C VAL A 63 -15.60 7.90 14.59
N SER A 64 -16.64 7.42 13.90
CA SER A 64 -16.49 6.88 12.55
C SER A 64 -15.98 7.94 11.57
N GLY A 65 -16.59 9.12 11.52
CA GLY A 65 -16.17 10.20 10.61
C GLY A 65 -14.72 10.65 10.85
N MET A 66 -14.32 10.81 12.11
CA MET A 66 -12.95 11.17 12.47
C MET A 66 -11.95 10.07 12.07
N MET A 67 -12.23 8.82 12.44
CA MET A 67 -11.35 7.70 12.10
C MET A 67 -11.23 7.53 10.59
N THR A 68 -12.33 7.67 9.84
CA THR A 68 -12.31 7.70 8.38
C THR A 68 -11.44 8.85 7.87
N ALA A 69 -11.62 10.08 8.37
CA ALA A 69 -10.84 11.24 7.93
C ALA A 69 -9.33 11.01 8.10
N ILE A 70 -8.88 10.49 9.24
CA ILE A 70 -7.45 10.26 9.52
C ILE A 70 -6.92 9.04 8.74
N MET A 71 -7.58 7.89 8.85
CA MET A 71 -7.09 6.64 8.26
C MET A 71 -7.15 6.68 6.74
N LEU A 72 -8.28 7.10 6.16
CA LEU A 72 -8.40 7.24 4.70
C LEU A 72 -7.47 8.31 4.15
N SER A 73 -7.11 9.33 4.93
CA SER A 73 -6.08 10.28 4.49
C SER A 73 -4.72 9.62 4.37
N LEU A 74 -4.36 8.76 5.32
CA LEU A 74 -3.08 8.05 5.31
C LEU A 74 -2.98 7.12 4.10
N TYR A 75 -3.86 6.13 3.96
CA TYR A 75 -3.75 5.16 2.86
C TYR A 75 -4.32 5.68 1.53
N GLY A 76 -5.25 6.63 1.58
CA GLY A 76 -5.89 7.21 0.40
C GLY A 76 -4.92 8.01 -0.47
N PHE A 77 -3.93 8.68 0.11
CA PHE A 77 -2.84 9.30 -0.65
C PHE A 77 -2.13 8.28 -1.55
N PHE A 78 -1.73 7.13 -1.00
CA PHE A 78 -1.04 6.09 -1.77
C PHE A 78 -1.93 5.47 -2.84
N LEU A 79 -3.24 5.37 -2.58
CA LEU A 79 -4.22 4.88 -3.55
C LEU A 79 -4.36 5.84 -4.74
N VAL A 80 -4.43 7.15 -4.48
CA VAL A 80 -4.74 8.13 -5.52
C VAL A 80 -3.52 8.74 -6.20
N ASN A 81 -2.33 8.57 -5.62
CA ASN A 81 -1.07 9.03 -6.19
C ASN A 81 -0.65 8.18 -7.42
N GLY A 82 -0.06 8.84 -8.41
CA GLY A 82 0.44 8.23 -9.65
C GLY A 82 -0.51 8.35 -10.84
N GLY A 83 -1.51 9.25 -10.79
CA GLY A 83 -2.44 9.48 -11.89
C GLY A 83 -1.80 10.13 -13.12
N ILE A 84 -0.89 11.08 -12.90
CA ILE A 84 -0.12 11.75 -13.97
C ILE A 84 0.98 10.82 -14.46
N LYS A 85 1.67 10.15 -13.52
CA LYS A 85 2.68 9.13 -13.87
C LYS A 85 2.09 8.05 -14.79
N LYS A 86 0.87 7.60 -14.51
CA LYS A 86 0.21 6.60 -15.34
C LYS A 86 -0.06 7.11 -16.76
N ASP A 87 -0.52 8.35 -16.91
CA ASP A 87 -0.71 8.95 -18.23
C ASP A 87 0.61 9.05 -19.03
N ILE A 88 1.73 9.25 -18.32
CA ILE A 88 3.09 9.21 -18.91
C ILE A 88 3.43 7.77 -19.33
N ASP A 89 3.30 6.81 -18.42
CA ASP A 89 3.72 5.42 -18.62
C ASP A 89 2.86 4.70 -19.68
N THR A 90 1.57 5.06 -19.83
CA THR A 90 0.67 4.50 -20.84
C THR A 90 0.60 5.33 -22.12
N GLU A 91 1.41 6.38 -22.24
CA GLU A 91 1.48 7.30 -23.39
C GLU A 91 0.17 8.03 -23.73
N VAL A 92 -0.89 7.84 -22.94
CA VAL A 92 -2.17 8.57 -23.04
C VAL A 92 -1.95 10.07 -22.86
N GLY A 93 -0.92 10.47 -22.10
CA GLY A 93 -0.49 11.85 -21.97
C GLY A 93 -0.18 12.52 -23.31
N LEU A 94 0.28 11.79 -24.32
CA LEU A 94 0.52 12.33 -25.67
C LEU A 94 -0.78 12.75 -26.35
N ILE A 95 -1.86 11.97 -26.16
CA ILE A 95 -3.18 12.29 -26.68
C ILE A 95 -3.75 13.50 -25.93
N ILE A 96 -3.60 13.53 -24.59
CA ILE A 96 -4.06 14.67 -23.79
C ILE A 96 -3.30 15.95 -24.17
N ALA A 97 -2.01 15.84 -24.52
CA ALA A 97 -1.19 16.98 -24.89
C ALA A 97 -1.69 17.70 -26.15
N THR A 98 -2.30 16.98 -27.10
CA THR A 98 -2.86 17.55 -28.34
C THR A 98 -4.27 18.13 -28.17
N THR A 99 -4.84 18.06 -26.96
CA THR A 99 -6.15 18.66 -26.66
C THR A 99 -6.04 20.10 -26.16
N PRO A 100 -7.08 20.95 -26.38
CA PRO A 100 -7.07 22.36 -25.96
C PRO A 100 -7.22 22.58 -24.44
N ILE A 101 -7.15 21.54 -23.61
CA ILE A 101 -7.25 21.67 -22.16
C ILE A 101 -6.05 22.44 -21.60
N THR A 102 -6.24 23.29 -20.59
CA THR A 102 -5.14 24.01 -19.92
C THR A 102 -4.42 23.11 -18.90
N ASN A 103 -3.22 23.50 -18.44
CA ASN A 103 -2.51 22.79 -17.35
C ASN A 103 -3.36 22.71 -16.09
N PHE A 104 -3.94 23.84 -15.67
CA PHE A 104 -4.84 23.87 -14.53
C PHE A 104 -6.07 22.99 -14.74
N GLY A 105 -6.72 23.05 -15.91
CA GLY A 105 -7.89 22.22 -16.22
C GLY A 105 -7.58 20.73 -16.15
N TYR A 106 -6.40 20.30 -16.62
CA TYR A 106 -5.95 18.91 -16.50
C TYR A 106 -5.69 18.50 -15.04
N LEU A 107 -4.90 19.30 -14.30
CA LEU A 107 -4.60 18.99 -12.89
C LEU A 107 -5.86 19.02 -12.01
N LEU A 108 -6.77 19.94 -12.25
CA LEU A 108 -8.08 20.00 -11.59
C LEU A 108 -8.92 18.77 -11.90
N SER A 109 -8.92 18.29 -13.16
CA SER A 109 -9.61 17.05 -13.54
C SER A 109 -9.04 15.84 -12.78
N LYS A 110 -7.71 15.77 -12.63
CA LYS A 110 -7.04 14.71 -11.86
C LYS A 110 -7.36 14.81 -10.36
N MET A 111 -7.34 16.01 -9.79
CA MET A 111 -7.76 16.25 -8.40
C MET A 111 -9.23 15.84 -8.17
N LEU A 112 -10.14 16.20 -9.07
CA LEU A 112 -11.55 15.82 -8.95
C LEU A 112 -11.75 14.30 -9.09
N SER A 113 -11.02 13.65 -10.00
CA SER A 113 -11.07 12.18 -10.11
C SER A 113 -10.55 11.48 -8.86
N ASN A 114 -9.41 11.94 -8.32
CA ASN A 114 -8.86 11.47 -7.05
C ASN A 114 -9.87 11.64 -5.91
N LEU A 115 -10.51 12.81 -5.82
CA LEU A 115 -11.53 13.12 -4.83
C LEU A 115 -12.73 12.17 -4.94
N LEU A 116 -13.25 11.93 -6.15
CA LEU A 116 -14.38 11.02 -6.35
C LEU A 116 -14.06 9.61 -5.86
N VAL A 117 -12.86 9.09 -6.14
CA VAL A 117 -12.43 7.77 -5.66
C VAL A 117 -12.41 7.71 -4.13
N LEU A 118 -11.86 8.73 -3.48
CA LEU A 118 -11.82 8.83 -2.02
C LEU A 118 -13.22 8.98 -1.42
N LEU A 119 -14.10 9.78 -2.03
CA LEU A 119 -15.49 9.94 -1.61
C LEU A 119 -16.31 8.66 -1.77
N THR A 120 -16.03 7.82 -2.78
CA THR A 120 -16.66 6.50 -2.88
C THR A 120 -16.31 5.63 -1.68
N ILE A 121 -15.03 5.59 -1.30
CA ILE A 121 -14.57 4.82 -0.14
C ILE A 121 -15.16 5.39 1.15
N ALA A 122 -15.17 6.71 1.30
CA ALA A 122 -15.81 7.39 2.43
C ALA A 122 -17.31 7.08 2.51
N GLY A 123 -18.02 7.08 1.38
CA GLY A 123 -19.43 6.71 1.30
C GLY A 123 -19.69 5.26 1.76
N CYS A 124 -18.79 4.34 1.42
CA CYS A 124 -18.87 2.97 1.95
C CYS A 124 -18.66 2.94 3.47
N THR A 125 -17.67 3.66 4.02
CA THR A 125 -17.49 3.75 5.48
C THR A 125 -18.68 4.38 6.19
N PHE A 126 -19.31 5.38 5.57
CA PHE A 126 -20.51 6.02 6.08
C PHE A 126 -21.66 5.00 6.22
N ILE A 127 -21.91 4.20 5.19
CA ILE A 127 -22.92 3.15 5.23
C ILE A 127 -22.58 2.12 6.31
N VAL A 128 -21.32 1.67 6.40
CA VAL A 128 -20.87 0.73 7.44
C VAL A 128 -21.11 1.31 8.83
N SER A 129 -20.86 2.60 9.04
CA SER A 129 -21.05 3.24 10.34
C SER A 129 -22.52 3.25 10.79
N ILE A 130 -23.45 3.44 9.86
CA ILE A 130 -24.89 3.35 10.11
C ILE A 130 -25.27 1.90 10.46
N ILE A 131 -24.75 0.92 9.70
CA ILE A 131 -24.99 -0.51 10.00
C ILE A 131 -24.44 -0.85 11.40
N MET A 132 -23.23 -0.40 11.72
CA MET A 132 -22.60 -0.64 13.03
C MET A 132 -23.38 0.03 14.16
N PHE A 133 -24.01 1.17 13.94
CA PHE A 133 -24.89 1.77 14.94
C PHE A 133 -26.01 0.81 15.34
N PHE A 134 -26.74 0.25 14.37
CA PHE A 134 -27.82 -0.70 14.64
C PHE A 134 -27.33 -2.04 15.21
N VAL A 135 -26.13 -2.48 14.85
CA VAL A 135 -25.55 -3.74 15.35
C VAL A 135 -25.01 -3.60 16.78
N ARG A 136 -24.49 -2.43 17.16
CA ARG A 136 -23.74 -2.24 18.41
C ARG A 136 -24.52 -1.53 19.51
N THR A 137 -25.63 -0.88 19.16
CA THR A 137 -26.36 -0.01 20.08
C THR A 137 -27.72 -0.63 20.42
N SER A 138 -28.04 -0.70 21.71
CA SER A 138 -29.37 -1.07 22.19
C SER A 138 -29.99 0.12 22.93
N GLY A 139 -31.06 0.70 22.36
CA GLY A 139 -31.90 1.70 23.05
C GLY A 139 -31.60 3.18 22.81
N SER A 140 -30.60 3.56 22.01
CA SER A 140 -30.39 4.98 21.63
C SER A 140 -31.17 5.36 20.36
N PRO A 141 -31.73 6.58 20.28
CA PRO A 141 -32.43 7.05 19.08
C PRO A 141 -31.46 7.22 17.91
N PHE A 142 -31.89 6.79 16.71
CA PHE A 142 -31.15 7.00 15.47
C PHE A 142 -31.35 8.43 14.97
N ILE A 143 -30.27 9.20 14.84
CA ILE A 143 -30.29 10.57 14.35
C ILE A 143 -29.30 10.68 13.20
N ILE A 144 -29.80 10.76 11.96
CA ILE A 144 -28.96 10.72 10.75
C ILE A 144 -28.00 11.92 10.64
N SER A 145 -28.38 13.10 11.16
CA SER A 145 -27.52 14.29 11.14
C SER A 145 -26.20 14.08 11.89
N ASN A 146 -26.21 13.24 12.93
CA ASN A 146 -25.01 12.86 13.68
C ASN A 146 -24.02 12.03 12.87
N PHE A 147 -24.42 11.49 11.72
CA PHE A 147 -23.54 10.82 10.76
C PHE A 147 -23.16 11.75 9.61
N ILE A 148 -24.13 12.50 9.06
CA ILE A 148 -23.89 13.37 7.89
C ILE A 148 -22.91 14.50 8.22
N ILE A 149 -23.11 15.19 9.34
CA ILE A 149 -22.31 16.35 9.75
C ILE A 149 -20.82 15.99 9.89
N PRO A 150 -20.40 14.94 10.63
CA PRO A 150 -18.99 14.60 10.73
C PRO A 150 -18.37 14.19 9.39
N TYR A 151 -19.09 13.47 8.54
CA TYR A 151 -18.57 13.13 7.21
C TYR A 151 -18.40 14.37 6.33
N LEU A 152 -19.36 15.29 6.36
CA LEU A 152 -19.29 16.52 5.58
C LEU A 152 -18.21 17.49 6.08
N LEU A 153 -18.05 17.64 7.40
CA LEU A 153 -17.14 18.63 7.97
C LEU A 153 -15.71 18.11 8.20
N PHE A 154 -15.53 16.80 8.40
CA PHE A 154 -14.20 16.22 8.69
C PHE A 154 -13.67 15.48 7.47
N VAL A 155 -14.45 14.54 6.93
CA VAL A 155 -13.98 13.64 5.86
C VAL A 155 -13.85 14.39 4.53
N VAL A 156 -14.87 15.15 4.09
CA VAL A 156 -14.83 15.81 2.77
C VAL A 156 -13.67 16.80 2.65
N PRO A 157 -13.44 17.76 3.59
CA PRO A 157 -12.28 18.66 3.50
C PRO A 157 -10.95 17.92 3.51
N ALA A 158 -10.82 16.88 4.34
CA ALA A 158 -9.62 16.05 4.37
C ALA A 158 -9.38 15.35 3.03
N MET A 159 -10.41 14.79 2.38
CA MET A 159 -10.26 14.11 1.09
C MET A 159 -9.92 15.08 -0.05
N VAL A 160 -10.45 16.31 -0.02
CA VAL A 160 -10.07 17.36 -0.97
C VAL A 160 -8.59 17.72 -0.79
N PHE A 161 -8.15 17.87 0.47
CA PHE A 161 -6.76 18.16 0.79
C PHE A 161 -5.81 17.04 0.34
N ILE A 162 -6.10 15.79 0.65
CA ILE A 162 -5.28 14.64 0.25
C ILE A 162 -5.24 14.47 -1.27
N SER A 163 -6.37 14.69 -1.93
CA SER A 163 -6.45 14.70 -3.39
C SER A 163 -5.50 15.75 -4.00
N SER A 164 -5.49 16.97 -3.44
CA SER A 164 -4.60 18.04 -3.89
C SER A 164 -3.12 17.72 -3.64
N LEU A 165 -2.78 17.17 -2.47
CA LEU A 165 -1.42 16.78 -2.12
C LEU A 165 -0.86 15.72 -3.06
N ALA A 166 -1.67 14.76 -3.49
CA ALA A 166 -1.25 13.77 -4.48
C ALA A 166 -0.82 14.45 -5.80
N ILE A 167 -1.58 15.43 -6.27
CA ILE A 167 -1.24 16.19 -7.48
C ILE A 167 0.04 17.01 -7.29
N VAL A 168 0.15 17.75 -6.18
CA VAL A 168 1.34 18.53 -5.84
C VAL A 168 2.58 17.62 -5.80
N ALA A 169 2.49 16.48 -5.14
CA ALA A 169 3.59 15.51 -5.05
C ALA A 169 4.00 14.97 -6.43
N GLU A 170 3.04 14.68 -7.32
CA GLU A 170 3.34 14.25 -8.68
C GLU A 170 4.01 15.35 -9.52
N VAL A 171 3.57 16.60 -9.38
CA VAL A 171 4.13 17.73 -10.15
C VAL A 171 5.56 18.04 -9.70
N PHE A 172 5.83 18.14 -8.40
CA PHE A 172 7.14 18.57 -7.89
C PHE A 172 8.16 17.43 -7.78
N LEU A 173 7.74 16.21 -7.42
CA LEU A 173 8.64 15.07 -7.20
C LEU A 173 8.66 14.08 -8.38
N GLY A 174 7.75 14.25 -9.35
CA GLY A 174 7.80 13.61 -10.66
C GLY A 174 7.92 12.08 -10.61
N ARG A 175 8.99 11.55 -11.19
CA ARG A 175 9.22 10.08 -11.33
C ARG A 175 9.67 9.40 -10.03
N LYS A 176 9.94 10.13 -8.95
CA LYS A 176 10.45 9.59 -7.68
C LYS A 176 9.29 9.21 -6.75
N SER A 177 8.54 8.16 -7.09
CA SER A 177 7.37 7.73 -6.31
C SER A 177 7.68 7.41 -4.84
N ILE A 178 8.85 6.83 -4.56
CA ILE A 178 9.27 6.55 -3.17
C ILE A 178 9.47 7.85 -2.38
N LEU A 179 10.02 8.90 -3.00
CA LEU A 179 10.23 10.18 -2.32
C LEU A 179 8.90 10.88 -2.02
N GLN A 180 7.90 10.76 -2.90
CA GLN A 180 6.54 11.25 -2.66
C GLN A 180 5.92 10.58 -1.42
N TYR A 181 6.06 9.27 -1.33
CA TYR A 181 5.55 8.47 -0.21
C TYR A 181 6.22 8.83 1.12
N ILE A 182 7.55 8.94 1.12
CA ILE A 182 8.32 9.33 2.32
C ILE A 182 7.96 10.75 2.74
N ALA A 183 7.97 11.70 1.80
CA ALA A 183 7.63 13.10 2.08
C ALA A 183 6.22 13.24 2.64
N PHE A 184 5.25 12.53 2.06
CA PHE A 184 3.87 12.51 2.56
C PHE A 184 3.78 11.94 3.97
N PHE A 185 4.44 10.82 4.26
CA PHE A 185 4.40 10.20 5.58
C PHE A 185 4.94 11.14 6.67
N PHE A 186 6.09 11.76 6.43
CA PHE A 186 6.66 12.75 7.36
C PHE A 186 5.78 14.00 7.49
N PHE A 187 5.23 14.50 6.38
CA PHE A 187 4.35 15.66 6.38
C PHE A 187 3.04 15.38 7.14
N PHE A 188 2.42 14.22 6.93
CA PHE A 188 1.24 13.76 7.66
C PHE A 188 1.52 13.66 9.16
N GLY A 189 2.65 13.03 9.54
CA GLY A 189 3.06 12.93 10.94
C GLY A 189 3.30 14.30 11.58
N ALA A 190 3.94 15.22 10.87
CA ALA A 190 4.16 16.58 11.32
C ALA A 190 2.84 17.35 11.52
N LEU A 191 1.85 17.19 10.63
CA LEU A 191 0.53 17.81 10.79
C LEU A 191 -0.16 17.33 12.07
N ILE A 192 -0.23 16.02 12.30
CA ILE A 192 -0.84 15.46 13.52
C ILE A 192 -0.09 15.90 14.78
N ALA A 193 1.24 15.93 14.75
CA ALA A 193 2.05 16.37 15.88
C ALA A 193 1.84 17.86 16.21
N ASN A 194 1.76 18.72 15.19
CA ASN A 194 1.53 20.16 15.38
C ASN A 194 0.17 20.45 16.01
N VAL A 195 -0.88 19.72 15.61
CA VAL A 195 -2.23 19.88 16.21
C VAL A 195 -2.22 19.58 17.71
N ASN A 196 -1.45 18.58 18.15
CA ASN A 196 -1.36 18.20 19.56
C ASN A 196 -0.43 19.13 20.37
N GLY A 197 0.63 19.66 19.76
CA GLY A 197 1.62 20.51 20.43
C GLY A 197 1.25 21.99 20.55
N GLN A 198 0.21 22.45 19.86
CA GLN A 198 -0.13 23.87 19.80
C GLN A 198 -0.84 24.35 21.09
N LYS A 199 -0.27 25.40 21.71
CA LYS A 199 -0.79 25.97 22.97
C LYS A 199 -2.03 26.86 22.78
N SER A 200 -2.15 27.52 21.63
CA SER A 200 -3.32 28.36 21.31
C SER A 200 -4.44 27.52 20.71
N GLU A 201 -5.58 27.46 21.38
CA GLU A 201 -6.77 26.72 20.91
C GLU A 201 -7.26 27.21 19.54
N ALA A 202 -7.27 28.53 19.32
CA ALA A 202 -7.74 29.10 18.06
C ALA A 202 -6.84 28.71 16.87
N LEU A 203 -5.53 28.81 17.06
CA LEU A 203 -4.57 28.38 16.03
C LEU A 203 -4.61 26.88 15.82
N ALA A 204 -4.76 26.09 16.88
CA ALA A 204 -4.87 24.63 16.79
C ALA A 204 -6.07 24.20 15.93
N VAL A 205 -7.22 24.88 16.04
CA VAL A 205 -8.40 24.61 15.19
C VAL A 205 -8.15 24.97 13.72
N ILE A 206 -7.41 26.05 13.44
CA ILE A 206 -7.11 26.49 12.06
C ILE A 206 -6.14 25.52 11.38
N ILE A 207 -5.06 25.12 12.05
CA ILE A 207 -4.01 24.27 11.50
C ILE A 207 -4.36 22.77 11.47
N ASP A 208 -5.56 22.41 11.95
CA ASP A 208 -6.00 21.02 12.03
C ASP A 208 -6.83 20.63 10.80
N PRO A 209 -6.25 19.97 9.78
CA PRO A 209 -6.99 19.59 8.58
C PRO A 209 -8.05 18.52 8.84
N TYR A 210 -7.98 17.79 9.95
CA TYR A 210 -8.85 16.65 10.24
C TYR A 210 -9.94 16.96 11.28
N GLY A 211 -9.82 18.04 12.05
CA GLY A 211 -10.77 18.43 13.11
C GLY A 211 -10.56 17.71 14.44
N VAL A 212 -9.43 17.03 14.62
CA VAL A 212 -9.01 16.30 15.83
C VAL A 212 -9.14 17.14 17.10
N ARG A 213 -8.66 18.39 17.08
CA ARG A 213 -8.67 19.27 18.25
C ARG A 213 -10.08 19.58 18.72
N THR A 214 -10.97 19.94 17.81
CA THR A 214 -12.37 20.28 18.15
C THR A 214 -13.08 19.11 18.84
N MET A 215 -12.89 17.88 18.34
CA MET A 215 -13.51 16.70 18.91
C MET A 215 -12.89 16.31 20.26
N THR A 216 -11.55 16.27 20.33
CA THR A 216 -10.84 15.86 21.55
C THR A 216 -11.04 16.85 22.70
N THR A 217 -11.04 18.16 22.43
CA THR A 217 -11.34 19.20 23.43
C THR A 217 -12.81 19.12 23.90
N SER A 218 -13.77 18.87 23.00
CA SER A 218 -15.18 18.69 23.39
C SER A 218 -15.35 17.50 24.34
N ILE A 219 -14.76 16.36 24.01
CA ILE A 219 -14.82 15.15 24.86
C ILE A 219 -14.11 15.39 26.20
N LYS A 220 -12.91 15.99 26.18
CA LYS A 220 -12.17 16.35 27.39
C LYS A 220 -13.00 17.24 28.31
N ASN A 221 -13.63 18.28 27.77
CA ASN A 221 -14.47 19.19 28.55
C ASN A 221 -15.71 18.49 29.11
N GLN A 222 -16.35 17.60 28.35
CA GLN A 222 -17.50 16.83 28.81
C GLN A 222 -17.14 15.96 30.01
N VAL A 223 -16.04 15.21 29.92
CA VAL A 223 -15.62 14.31 31.01
C VAL A 223 -15.15 15.10 32.23
N ASN A 224 -14.37 16.16 32.03
CA ASN A 224 -13.91 17.02 33.13
C ASN A 224 -15.08 17.66 33.89
N THR A 225 -16.12 18.12 33.17
CA THR A 225 -17.32 18.72 33.78
C THR A 225 -18.18 17.68 34.50
N GLN A 226 -18.39 16.51 33.89
CA GLN A 226 -19.24 15.47 34.49
C GLN A 226 -18.59 14.83 35.74
N TYR A 227 -17.27 14.67 35.74
CA TYR A 227 -16.56 13.92 36.79
C TYR A 227 -15.66 14.77 37.69
N HIS A 228 -15.60 16.09 37.48
CA HIS A 228 -14.74 17.02 38.23
C HIS A 228 -13.26 16.55 38.27
N GLN A 229 -12.78 16.02 37.15
CA GLN A 229 -11.39 15.57 36.98
C GLN A 229 -10.67 16.43 35.94
N HIS A 230 -9.33 16.41 35.97
CA HIS A 230 -8.50 17.03 34.95
C HIS A 230 -7.77 15.96 34.16
N ILE A 231 -8.33 15.59 33.01
CA ILE A 231 -7.70 14.63 32.11
C ILE A 231 -6.73 15.36 31.18
N ASP A 232 -5.52 14.83 31.05
CA ASP A 232 -4.45 15.47 30.27
C ASP A 232 -4.74 15.46 28.77
N GLY A 233 -5.29 14.37 28.22
CA GLY A 233 -5.59 14.27 26.79
C GLY A 233 -6.51 13.11 26.40
N VAL A 234 -7.02 13.19 25.18
CA VAL A 234 -7.84 12.15 24.53
C VAL A 234 -7.01 11.55 23.40
N ASN A 235 -6.76 10.24 23.46
CA ASN A 235 -6.01 9.55 22.43
C ASN A 235 -6.95 8.92 21.40
N LEU A 236 -6.67 9.19 20.13
CA LEU A 236 -7.38 8.62 18.99
C LEU A 236 -6.53 7.50 18.37
N GLY A 237 -7.13 6.32 18.17
CA GLY A 237 -6.46 5.16 17.62
C GLY A 237 -6.79 3.87 18.38
N PHE A 238 -6.27 2.75 17.88
CA PHE A 238 -6.50 1.45 18.49
C PHE A 238 -5.66 1.31 19.76
N THR A 239 -6.34 1.28 20.90
CA THR A 239 -5.73 1.08 22.23
C THR A 239 -6.24 -0.23 22.79
N PHE A 240 -5.32 -1.18 22.99
CA PHE A 240 -5.63 -2.47 23.58
C PHE A 240 -5.54 -2.35 25.09
N ASN A 241 -6.69 -2.43 25.76
CA ASN A 241 -6.78 -2.27 27.20
C ASN A 241 -7.12 -3.63 27.83
N SER A 242 -6.27 -4.12 28.73
CA SER A 242 -6.62 -5.22 29.64
C SER A 242 -7.75 -4.76 30.56
N LYS A 243 -8.88 -5.47 30.55
CA LYS A 243 -10.13 -5.22 31.29
C LYS A 243 -9.91 -4.41 32.59
N ARG A 244 -10.07 -3.08 32.53
CA ARG A 244 -10.21 -2.19 33.70
C ARG A 244 -11.66 -1.73 33.78
N GLY A 245 -12.15 -1.46 34.99
CA GLY A 245 -13.46 -0.84 35.17
C GLY A 245 -13.47 0.56 34.56
N PHE A 246 -14.34 0.79 33.57
CA PHE A 246 -14.50 2.10 32.92
C PHE A 246 -15.72 2.81 33.49
N ARG A 247 -15.60 4.11 33.74
CA ARG A 247 -16.76 5.00 34.00
C ARG A 247 -17.38 5.41 32.67
N ILE A 248 -18.70 5.45 32.61
CA ILE A 248 -19.42 5.71 31.36
C ILE A 248 -19.82 7.19 31.29
N PHE A 249 -19.66 7.84 30.14
CA PHE A 249 -20.14 9.20 29.94
C PHE A 249 -20.95 9.32 28.66
N GLU A 250 -21.93 10.21 28.66
CA GLU A 250 -22.72 10.50 27.47
C GLU A 250 -22.19 11.76 26.80
N TRP A 251 -22.03 11.70 25.47
CA TRP A 251 -21.52 12.80 24.67
C TRP A 251 -22.39 12.99 23.42
N ASN A 252 -22.82 14.24 23.21
CA ASN A 252 -23.84 14.58 22.20
C ASN A 252 -23.26 15.27 20.96
N GLY A 253 -21.95 15.11 20.72
CA GLY A 253 -21.27 15.69 19.57
C GLY A 253 -20.52 16.99 19.88
N ILE A 254 -20.06 17.68 18.83
CA ILE A 254 -19.39 18.96 18.95
C ILE A 254 -20.36 20.13 18.79
N THR A 255 -20.06 21.24 19.45
CA THR A 255 -20.65 22.54 19.12
C THR A 255 -19.93 23.11 17.89
N ILE A 256 -20.66 23.30 16.79
CA ILE A 256 -20.10 23.86 15.55
C ILE A 256 -19.84 25.35 15.77
N THR A 257 -18.59 25.75 15.90
CA THR A 257 -18.19 27.15 16.02
C THR A 257 -17.93 27.77 14.64
N GLY A 258 -18.15 29.08 14.50
CA GLY A 258 -17.83 29.80 13.26
C GLY A 258 -16.35 29.66 12.86
N LEU A 259 -15.44 29.65 13.85
CA LEU A 259 -14.01 29.41 13.64
C LEU A 259 -13.74 28.03 13.00
N PHE A 260 -14.42 26.99 13.47
CA PHE A 260 -14.27 25.65 12.89
C PHE A 260 -14.75 25.61 11.44
N LEU A 261 -15.88 26.24 11.11
CA LEU A 261 -16.37 26.31 9.72
C LEU A 261 -15.42 27.08 8.80
N VAL A 262 -14.92 28.23 9.26
CA VAL A 262 -13.91 29.03 8.53
C VAL A 262 -12.65 28.19 8.31
N SER A 263 -12.20 27.42 9.30
CA SER A 263 -11.04 26.53 9.12
C SER A 263 -11.27 25.49 8.00
N ARG A 264 -12.45 24.87 7.92
CA ARG A 264 -12.75 23.90 6.85
C ARG A 264 -12.74 24.56 5.47
N LEU A 265 -13.34 25.75 5.36
CA LEU A 265 -13.33 26.53 4.11
C LEU A 265 -11.90 26.93 3.70
N LEU A 266 -11.06 27.34 4.65
CA LEU A 266 -9.65 27.66 4.39
C LEU A 266 -8.89 26.45 3.83
N TRP A 267 -9.08 25.25 4.39
CA TRP A 267 -8.45 24.03 3.89
C TRP A 267 -8.93 23.66 2.48
N LEU A 268 -10.22 23.84 2.17
CA LEU A 268 -10.74 23.64 0.82
C LEU A 268 -10.11 24.62 -0.19
N MET A 269 -10.05 25.91 0.17
CA MET A 269 -9.47 26.95 -0.68
C MET A 269 -7.96 26.74 -0.87
N LEU A 270 -7.24 26.38 0.20
CA LEU A 270 -5.82 26.05 0.15
C LEU A 270 -5.57 24.88 -0.80
N SER A 271 -6.39 23.83 -0.75
CA SER A 271 -6.25 22.65 -1.61
C SER A 271 -6.36 22.99 -3.10
N VAL A 272 -7.35 23.81 -3.47
CA VAL A 272 -7.51 24.28 -4.86
C VAL A 272 -6.36 25.23 -5.24
N GLY A 273 -5.97 26.12 -4.33
CA GLY A 273 -4.84 27.05 -4.51
C GLY A 273 -3.51 26.33 -4.76
N LEU A 274 -3.24 25.24 -4.03
CA LEU A 274 -2.04 24.40 -4.22
C LEU A 274 -2.00 23.77 -5.62
N VAL A 275 -3.14 23.30 -6.13
CA VAL A 275 -3.22 22.74 -7.50
C VAL A 275 -3.07 23.84 -8.56
N TYR A 276 -3.66 25.01 -8.32
CA TYR A 276 -3.48 26.17 -9.18
C TYR A 276 -2.02 26.61 -9.25
N LEU A 277 -1.33 26.74 -8.11
CA LEU A 277 0.10 27.04 -8.04
C LEU A 277 0.94 25.97 -8.75
N SER A 278 0.61 24.69 -8.54
CA SER A 278 1.30 23.58 -9.22
C SER A 278 1.16 23.64 -10.74
N SER A 279 0.09 24.24 -11.27
CA SER A 279 -0.15 24.34 -12.71
C SER A 279 0.89 25.19 -13.45
N PHE A 280 1.54 26.14 -12.77
CA PHE A 280 2.65 26.92 -13.32
C PHE A 280 3.94 26.12 -13.47
N PHE A 281 4.17 25.15 -12.58
CA PHE A 281 5.35 24.28 -12.62
C PHE A 281 5.13 23.03 -13.49
N PHE A 282 3.88 22.71 -13.79
CA PHE A 282 3.52 21.56 -14.61
C PHE A 282 3.85 21.81 -16.09
N HIS A 283 5.00 21.30 -16.53
CA HIS A 283 5.37 21.29 -17.94
C HIS A 283 4.72 20.05 -18.60
N ARG A 284 3.59 20.28 -19.26
CA ARG A 284 2.78 19.26 -19.93
C ARG A 284 3.63 18.38 -20.84
N PHE A 285 3.70 17.07 -20.52
CA PHE A 285 4.22 15.96 -21.32
C PHE A 285 5.34 16.31 -22.34
N ASP A 286 6.26 17.21 -21.99
CA ASP A 286 7.26 17.73 -22.92
C ASP A 286 8.42 16.73 -22.97
N PHE A 287 8.28 15.71 -23.82
CA PHE A 287 9.22 14.60 -23.96
C PHE A 287 10.50 14.96 -24.72
N LYS A 288 10.95 16.22 -24.68
CA LYS A 288 12.26 16.62 -25.23
C LYS A 288 13.42 15.79 -24.63
N GLN A 289 13.28 15.26 -23.41
CA GLN A 289 14.28 14.39 -22.79
C GLN A 289 14.34 12.96 -23.36
N ALA A 290 13.25 12.41 -23.92
CA ALA A 290 13.28 11.08 -24.55
C ALA A 290 14.05 11.12 -25.88
N VAL A 291 13.97 12.25 -26.59
CA VAL A 291 14.70 12.50 -27.84
C VAL A 291 16.14 12.97 -27.57
N SER A 292 16.36 13.80 -26.54
CA SER A 292 17.68 14.39 -26.24
C SER A 292 18.71 13.36 -25.77
N LYS A 293 18.32 12.31 -25.04
CA LYS A 293 19.29 11.27 -24.59
C LYS A 293 19.86 10.39 -25.70
N LYS A 294 19.28 10.39 -26.91
CA LYS A 294 19.88 9.74 -28.09
C LYS A 294 20.83 10.63 -28.88
N LYS A 295 20.84 11.95 -28.63
CA LYS A 295 21.84 12.88 -29.16
C LYS A 295 23.04 12.99 -28.21
N LYS A 296 23.64 11.85 -27.84
CA LYS A 296 25.07 11.89 -27.54
C LYS A 296 25.75 12.06 -28.88
N VAL A 297 26.24 13.27 -29.09
CA VAL A 297 27.11 13.69 -30.18
C VAL A 297 28.16 12.61 -30.40
N VAL A 298 27.96 11.78 -31.41
CA VAL A 298 29.07 11.09 -32.06
C VAL A 298 29.81 12.22 -32.75
N ALA A 299 30.89 12.67 -32.11
CA ALA A 299 31.83 13.57 -32.75
C ALA A 299 32.25 12.92 -34.06
N ASN A 300 31.97 13.63 -35.14
CA ASN A 300 32.20 13.21 -36.50
C ASN A 300 33.71 13.23 -36.74
N GLU A 301 34.42 12.16 -36.36
CA GLU A 301 35.73 11.87 -36.93
C GLU A 301 35.49 11.45 -38.38
N GLN A 302 35.74 12.38 -39.29
CA GLN A 302 35.81 12.14 -40.72
C GLN A 302 36.91 11.10 -40.99
N LYS A 303 36.51 9.82 -41.03
CA LYS A 303 37.29 8.79 -41.73
C LYS A 303 37.04 8.95 -43.23
N PRO A 304 38.10 8.89 -44.06
CA PRO A 304 37.97 9.05 -45.51
C PRO A 304 37.06 7.96 -46.08
N ALA A 305 36.26 8.37 -47.07
CA ALA A 305 35.25 7.56 -47.71
C ALA A 305 35.86 6.32 -48.40
N THR A 306 35.64 5.15 -47.80
CA THR A 306 35.71 3.87 -48.53
C THR A 306 34.45 3.69 -49.38
N PRO A 307 34.58 3.25 -50.64
CA PRO A 307 33.48 3.16 -51.56
C PRO A 307 32.56 1.99 -51.21
N ALA A 308 31.25 2.22 -51.43
CA ALA A 308 30.16 1.25 -51.45
C ALA A 308 30.03 0.34 -50.21
N PHE A 309 28.92 0.52 -49.48
CA PHE A 309 28.37 -0.54 -48.63
C PHE A 309 28.12 -1.79 -49.50
N ALA A 310 29.13 -2.65 -49.64
CA ALA A 310 28.89 -4.06 -49.89
C ALA A 310 27.91 -4.50 -48.81
N ALA A 311 26.78 -5.08 -49.21
CA ALA A 311 25.82 -5.63 -48.27
C ALA A 311 26.59 -6.55 -47.31
N THR A 312 26.87 -6.06 -46.09
CA THR A 312 27.45 -6.86 -45.03
C THR A 312 26.34 -7.79 -44.58
N GLY A 313 26.12 -8.84 -45.37
CA GLY A 313 25.31 -9.97 -44.99
C GLY A 313 25.78 -10.46 -43.64
N ILE A 314 24.82 -10.95 -42.86
CA ILE A 314 25.09 -11.50 -41.54
C ILE A 314 26.09 -12.65 -41.71
N ASN A 315 27.37 -12.40 -41.40
CA ASN A 315 28.42 -13.40 -41.58
C ASN A 315 28.37 -14.36 -40.40
N ARG A 316 27.82 -15.56 -40.63
CA ARG A 316 27.67 -16.62 -39.61
C ARG A 316 28.99 -16.98 -38.94
N ALA A 317 30.13 -16.79 -39.60
CA ALA A 317 31.45 -17.04 -39.04
C ALA A 317 31.88 -16.01 -37.97
N LEU A 318 31.26 -14.82 -37.96
CA LEU A 318 31.49 -13.80 -36.92
C LEU A 318 30.54 -13.95 -35.73
N MET A 319 29.56 -14.87 -35.80
CA MET A 319 28.71 -15.16 -34.66
C MET A 319 29.42 -16.05 -33.65
N PRO A 320 29.18 -15.84 -32.34
CA PRO A 320 29.60 -16.81 -31.33
C PRO A 320 29.07 -18.21 -31.66
N PRO A 321 29.85 -19.27 -31.42
CA PRO A 321 29.36 -20.64 -31.62
C PRO A 321 28.09 -20.86 -30.80
N LEU A 322 27.08 -21.50 -31.40
CA LEU A 322 25.87 -21.91 -30.67
C LEU A 322 26.24 -23.00 -29.68
N VAL A 323 26.40 -22.64 -28.42
CA VAL A 323 26.53 -23.58 -27.31
C VAL A 323 25.13 -23.88 -26.77
N THR A 324 24.64 -25.11 -26.96
CA THR A 324 23.36 -25.55 -26.43
C THR A 324 23.52 -25.98 -24.98
N ASP A 325 22.98 -25.19 -24.06
CA ASP A 325 22.92 -25.55 -22.64
C ASP A 325 21.47 -25.89 -22.24
N TYR A 326 21.25 -27.18 -21.93
CA TYR A 326 19.95 -27.71 -21.48
C TYR A 326 19.78 -27.67 -19.96
N SER A 327 20.75 -27.15 -19.20
CA SER A 327 20.71 -27.08 -17.75
C SER A 327 19.76 -25.98 -17.24
N ILE A 328 19.27 -26.14 -16.01
CA ILE A 328 18.40 -25.15 -15.35
C ILE A 328 19.20 -24.03 -14.66
N LEU A 329 20.48 -24.26 -14.38
CA LEU A 329 21.34 -23.35 -13.63
C LEU A 329 21.48 -21.96 -14.27
N PRO A 330 21.66 -21.81 -15.60
CA PRO A 330 21.68 -20.51 -16.25
C PRO A 330 20.36 -19.74 -16.06
N PHE A 331 19.22 -20.44 -16.05
CA PHE A 331 17.92 -19.82 -15.78
C PHE A 331 17.84 -19.35 -14.33
N VAL A 332 18.22 -20.18 -13.36
CA VAL A 332 18.24 -19.78 -11.94
C VAL A 332 19.16 -18.57 -11.73
N LYS A 333 20.36 -18.57 -12.33
CA LYS A 333 21.30 -17.45 -12.28
C LYS A 333 20.71 -16.18 -12.88
N THR A 334 20.03 -16.30 -14.02
CA THR A 334 19.38 -15.17 -14.69
C THR A 334 18.24 -14.63 -13.85
N GLU A 335 17.41 -15.50 -13.27
CA GLU A 335 16.31 -15.13 -12.39
C GLU A 335 16.80 -14.43 -11.11
N LEU A 336 17.85 -14.96 -10.46
CA LEU A 336 18.48 -14.30 -9.31
C LEU A 336 19.01 -12.92 -9.69
N LEU A 337 19.68 -12.80 -10.84
CA LEU A 337 20.20 -11.53 -11.32
C LEU A 337 19.08 -10.52 -11.58
N LEU A 338 17.94 -10.96 -12.13
CA LEU A 338 16.76 -10.12 -12.31
C LEU A 338 16.18 -9.66 -10.97
N LEU A 339 16.05 -10.55 -9.98
CA LEU A 339 15.58 -10.21 -8.63
C LEU A 339 16.50 -9.18 -7.95
N VAL A 340 17.82 -9.35 -8.08
CA VAL A 340 18.83 -8.45 -7.49
C VAL A 340 18.84 -7.09 -8.19
N ARG A 341 18.78 -7.05 -9.52
CA ARG A 341 18.79 -5.79 -10.28
C ARG A 341 17.48 -5.01 -10.21
N LYS A 342 16.43 -5.62 -9.67
CA LYS A 342 15.13 -5.01 -9.54
C LYS A 342 15.07 -4.05 -8.34
N GLY A 343 14.59 -2.84 -8.62
CA GLY A 343 14.46 -1.76 -7.64
C GLY A 343 15.69 -0.85 -7.56
N SER A 344 15.66 0.11 -6.64
CA SER A 344 16.80 0.99 -6.39
C SER A 344 17.94 0.24 -5.70
N LYS A 345 19.18 0.45 -6.14
CA LYS A 345 20.38 -0.14 -5.51
C LYS A 345 20.50 0.22 -4.03
N TRP A 346 20.03 1.42 -3.64
CA TRP A 346 20.08 1.87 -2.25
C TRP A 346 19.16 1.08 -1.31
N LEU A 347 18.06 0.51 -1.84
CA LEU A 347 17.17 -0.34 -1.03
C LEU A 347 17.87 -1.63 -0.56
N TRP A 348 18.88 -2.12 -1.30
CA TRP A 348 19.66 -3.27 -0.86
C TRP A 348 20.46 -3.00 0.41
N LEU A 349 20.90 -1.75 0.64
CA LEU A 349 21.54 -1.38 1.90
C LEU A 349 20.55 -1.51 3.06
N ILE A 350 19.32 -1.02 2.91
CA ILE A 350 18.28 -1.15 3.94
C ILE A 350 17.94 -2.63 4.20
N ILE A 351 17.76 -3.42 3.14
CA ILE A 351 17.47 -4.86 3.23
C ILE A 351 18.61 -5.60 3.94
N ALA A 352 19.86 -5.30 3.58
CA ALA A 352 21.03 -5.90 4.22
C ALA A 352 21.13 -5.49 5.70
N SER A 353 20.91 -4.22 6.04
CA SER A 353 20.91 -3.74 7.42
C SER A 353 19.82 -4.41 8.27
N VAL A 354 18.59 -4.54 7.74
CA VAL A 354 17.50 -5.22 8.45
C VAL A 354 17.79 -6.72 8.61
N SER A 355 18.31 -7.38 7.59
CA SER A 355 18.73 -8.79 7.70
C SER A 355 19.83 -8.97 8.76
N LEU A 356 20.86 -8.12 8.74
CA LEU A 356 21.97 -8.20 9.69
C LEU A 356 21.54 -7.86 11.13
N SER A 357 20.52 -7.01 11.31
CA SER A 357 19.98 -6.67 12.63
C SER A 357 19.46 -7.89 13.41
N MET A 358 19.05 -8.95 12.70
CA MET A 358 18.60 -10.21 13.31
C MET A 358 19.72 -10.97 14.03
N LEU A 359 20.99 -10.64 13.80
CA LEU A 359 22.10 -11.20 14.60
C LEU A 359 22.08 -10.69 16.04
N PHE A 360 21.66 -9.43 16.23
CA PHE A 360 21.77 -8.72 17.50
C PHE A 360 20.45 -8.67 18.28
N ALA A 361 19.31 -8.65 17.59
CA ALA A 361 18.00 -8.58 18.24
C ALA A 361 17.65 -9.88 19.02
N PRO A 362 16.71 -9.87 19.97
CA PRO A 362 16.20 -11.11 20.58
C PRO A 362 15.61 -12.08 19.53
N ILE A 363 15.79 -13.39 19.72
CA ILE A 363 15.37 -14.43 18.76
C ILE A 363 13.86 -14.36 18.49
N GLY A 364 13.04 -14.26 19.54
CA GLY A 364 11.58 -14.17 19.41
C GLY A 364 11.14 -12.95 18.59
N ILE A 365 11.76 -11.79 18.81
CA ILE A 365 11.47 -10.57 18.04
C ILE A 365 11.91 -10.73 16.58
N SER A 366 13.07 -11.34 16.36
CA SER A 366 13.62 -11.56 15.02
C SER A 366 12.72 -12.47 14.18
N HIS A 367 12.23 -13.56 14.78
CA HIS A 367 11.38 -14.53 14.10
C HIS A 367 9.95 -14.00 13.88
N MET A 368 9.34 -13.39 14.90
CA MET A 368 7.94 -12.95 14.83
C MET A 368 7.73 -11.64 14.07
N TYR A 369 8.70 -10.71 14.12
CA TYR A 369 8.53 -9.37 13.55
C TYR A 369 9.53 -9.07 12.43
N ILE A 370 10.84 -9.15 12.71
CA ILE A 370 11.86 -8.65 11.78
C ILE A 370 11.86 -9.46 10.48
N LEU A 371 11.80 -10.80 10.55
CA LEU A 371 11.81 -11.68 9.38
C LEU A 371 10.57 -11.47 8.48
N PRO A 372 9.33 -11.56 8.98
CA PRO A 372 8.15 -11.33 8.14
C PRO A 372 8.15 -9.92 7.52
N VAL A 373 8.59 -8.88 8.23
CA VAL A 373 8.73 -7.53 7.66
C VAL A 373 9.82 -7.48 6.58
N LEU A 374 10.98 -8.10 6.80
CA LEU A 374 12.05 -8.17 5.81
C LEU A 374 11.61 -8.86 4.52
N TRP A 375 10.86 -9.95 4.65
CA TRP A 375 10.26 -10.67 3.53
C TRP A 375 9.17 -9.86 2.86
N PHE A 376 8.33 -9.14 3.62
CA PHE A 376 7.34 -8.22 3.06
C PHE A 376 7.98 -7.11 2.23
N LEU A 377 9.17 -6.60 2.60
CA LEU A 377 9.92 -5.66 1.75
C LEU A 377 10.29 -6.24 0.37
N GLN A 378 10.29 -7.57 0.21
CA GLN A 378 10.51 -8.27 -1.07
C GLN A 378 9.23 -8.52 -1.86
N VAL A 379 8.05 -8.08 -1.37
CA VAL A 379 6.74 -8.35 -1.96
C VAL A 379 6.71 -8.06 -3.46
N THR A 380 7.26 -6.92 -3.89
CA THR A 380 7.30 -6.53 -5.30
C THR A 380 8.20 -7.43 -6.14
N ARG A 381 9.25 -8.03 -5.56
CA ARG A 381 10.16 -8.96 -6.24
C ARG A 381 9.48 -10.30 -6.48
N TRP A 382 8.87 -10.86 -5.43
CA TRP A 382 8.16 -12.13 -5.50
C TRP A 382 6.88 -12.08 -6.33
N SER A 383 6.13 -10.97 -6.26
CA SER A 383 4.86 -10.81 -6.99
C SER A 383 5.00 -10.84 -8.53
N GLU A 384 6.20 -10.58 -9.05
CA GLU A 384 6.48 -10.60 -10.49
C GLU A 384 7.18 -11.86 -10.98
N LEU A 385 7.52 -12.81 -10.10
CA LEU A 385 8.26 -14.03 -10.47
C LEU A 385 7.59 -14.76 -11.65
N ALA A 386 6.27 -14.90 -11.59
CA ALA A 386 5.48 -15.62 -12.59
C ALA A 386 4.57 -14.71 -13.45
N THR A 387 4.60 -13.39 -13.27
CA THR A 387 3.71 -12.46 -13.97
C THR A 387 4.43 -11.50 -14.92
N LYS A 388 5.77 -11.41 -14.82
CA LYS A 388 6.58 -10.51 -15.66
C LYS A 388 6.49 -10.84 -17.15
N GLU A 389 6.41 -12.12 -17.52
CA GLU A 389 6.32 -12.55 -18.92
C GLU A 389 5.05 -12.01 -19.59
N GLU A 390 3.92 -12.07 -18.89
CA GLU A 390 2.67 -11.52 -19.39
C GLU A 390 2.67 -9.99 -19.35
N THR A 391 3.16 -9.40 -18.26
CA THR A 391 3.23 -7.93 -18.07
C THR A 391 4.02 -7.26 -19.19
N TYR A 392 5.15 -7.83 -19.59
CA TYR A 392 6.00 -7.32 -20.67
C TYR A 392 5.66 -7.91 -22.05
N ARG A 393 4.59 -8.71 -22.17
CA ARG A 393 4.16 -9.40 -23.41
C ARG A 393 5.24 -10.28 -24.03
N LEU A 394 6.14 -10.81 -23.20
CA LEU A 394 7.20 -11.73 -23.60
C LEU A 394 6.79 -13.21 -23.50
N HIS A 395 5.59 -13.49 -22.98
CA HIS A 395 5.09 -14.86 -22.79
C HIS A 395 5.06 -15.69 -24.07
N TYR A 396 4.77 -15.10 -25.24
CA TYR A 396 4.86 -15.80 -26.53
C TYR A 396 6.26 -16.35 -26.84
N PHE A 397 7.31 -15.60 -26.51
CA PHE A 397 8.70 -16.04 -26.70
C PHE A 397 9.14 -16.98 -25.58
N ALA A 398 8.78 -16.66 -24.35
CA ALA A 398 9.18 -17.43 -23.17
C ALA A 398 8.59 -18.84 -23.18
N TYR A 399 7.33 -18.99 -23.59
CA TYR A 399 6.66 -20.30 -23.58
C TYR A 399 6.91 -21.13 -24.84
N ALA A 400 7.38 -20.51 -25.93
CA ALA A 400 7.91 -21.23 -27.08
C ALA A 400 9.32 -21.82 -26.84
N SER A 401 9.96 -21.49 -25.71
CA SER A 401 11.30 -22.00 -25.37
C SER A 401 11.30 -23.50 -25.08
N TYR A 402 12.49 -24.13 -25.09
CA TYR A 402 12.60 -25.57 -24.83
C TYR A 402 12.19 -25.93 -23.38
N LYS A 403 11.07 -26.64 -23.24
CA LYS A 403 10.51 -27.16 -21.97
C LYS A 403 10.30 -26.07 -20.89
N PRO A 404 9.44 -25.06 -21.13
CA PRO A 404 9.28 -23.92 -20.22
C PRO A 404 8.74 -24.34 -18.85
N LEU A 405 7.84 -25.33 -18.79
CA LEU A 405 7.29 -25.87 -17.54
C LEU A 405 8.33 -26.57 -16.68
N GLN A 406 9.31 -27.24 -17.29
CA GLN A 406 10.29 -28.04 -16.56
C GLN A 406 11.57 -27.25 -16.23
N ARG A 407 11.82 -26.14 -16.94
CA ARG A 407 13.05 -25.35 -16.78
C ARG A 407 12.79 -23.95 -16.24
N MET A 408 11.84 -23.23 -16.82
CA MET A 408 11.63 -21.82 -16.51
C MET A 408 10.85 -21.64 -15.20
N LEU A 409 9.70 -22.32 -15.06
CA LEU A 409 8.89 -22.22 -13.84
C LEU A 409 9.65 -22.68 -12.58
N PRO A 410 10.36 -23.83 -12.57
CA PRO A 410 11.13 -24.24 -11.40
C PRO A 410 12.31 -23.30 -11.15
N ALA A 411 12.93 -22.71 -12.19
CA ALA A 411 14.00 -21.72 -12.00
C ALA A 411 13.50 -20.46 -11.31
N GLN A 412 12.30 -19.97 -11.65
CA GLN A 412 11.65 -18.84 -10.98
C GLN A 412 11.38 -19.16 -9.50
N ILE A 413 10.82 -20.34 -9.21
CA ILE A 413 10.56 -20.80 -7.84
C ILE A 413 11.87 -20.90 -7.05
N LEU A 414 12.88 -21.59 -7.60
CA LEU A 414 14.17 -21.77 -6.94
C LEU A 414 14.87 -20.43 -6.66
N ALA A 415 14.88 -19.50 -7.62
CA ALA A 415 15.47 -18.18 -7.41
C ALA A 415 14.76 -17.38 -6.31
N GLY A 416 13.42 -17.45 -6.24
CA GLY A 416 12.63 -16.85 -5.17
C GLY A 416 12.95 -17.44 -3.80
N VAL A 417 13.04 -18.78 -3.70
CA VAL A 417 13.34 -19.51 -2.46
C VAL A 417 14.76 -19.23 -1.98
N ILE A 418 15.74 -19.27 -2.88
CA ILE A 418 17.14 -18.92 -2.58
C ILE A 418 17.21 -17.50 -1.99
N LEU A 419 16.52 -16.54 -2.59
CA LEU A 419 16.47 -15.17 -2.06
C LEU A 419 15.89 -15.13 -0.64
N GLY A 420 14.79 -15.85 -0.39
CA GLY A 420 14.16 -15.92 0.93
C GLY A 420 15.09 -16.50 2.01
N ILE A 421 15.78 -17.60 1.68
CA ILE A 421 16.75 -18.27 2.57
C ILE A 421 17.96 -17.38 2.85
N VAL A 422 18.52 -16.73 1.82
CA VAL A 422 19.67 -15.82 1.98
C VAL A 422 19.32 -14.65 2.90
N LEU A 423 18.12 -14.07 2.78
CA LEU A 423 17.67 -12.99 3.66
C LEU A 423 17.43 -13.44 5.10
N ALA A 424 17.01 -14.70 5.29
CA ALA A 424 16.80 -15.31 6.61
C ALA A 424 18.08 -15.90 7.23
N PHE A 425 19.19 -15.94 6.49
CA PHE A 425 20.42 -16.61 6.89
C PHE A 425 20.94 -16.22 8.29
N PRO A 426 20.95 -14.92 8.69
CA PRO A 426 21.34 -14.53 10.05
C PRO A 426 20.53 -15.20 11.16
N LEU A 427 19.21 -15.35 10.97
CA LEU A 427 18.33 -16.00 11.94
C LEU A 427 18.51 -17.51 11.93
N ILE A 428 18.66 -18.12 10.75
CA ILE A 428 18.93 -19.56 10.59
C ILE A 428 20.22 -19.93 11.34
N LEU A 429 21.29 -19.15 11.18
CA LEU A 429 22.56 -19.36 11.87
C LEU A 429 22.39 -19.37 13.40
N ARG A 430 21.57 -18.46 13.94
CA ARG A 430 21.29 -18.42 15.38
C ARG A 430 20.50 -19.63 15.86
N TYR A 431 19.56 -20.13 15.06
CA TYR A 431 18.84 -21.36 15.40
C TYR A 431 19.71 -22.61 15.30
N VAL A 432 20.69 -22.63 14.39
CA VAL A 432 21.72 -23.69 14.35
C VAL A 432 22.54 -23.70 15.64
N ILE A 433 23.01 -22.53 16.08
CA ILE A 433 23.75 -22.38 17.34
C ILE A 433 22.89 -22.79 18.55
N ALA A 434 21.59 -22.48 18.52
CA ALA A 434 20.64 -22.85 19.57
C ALA A 434 20.16 -24.32 19.50
N GLY A 435 20.58 -25.10 18.49
CA GLY A 435 20.17 -26.51 18.31
C GLY A 435 18.70 -26.72 17.96
N ASN A 436 17.96 -25.67 17.54
CA ASN A 436 16.54 -25.77 17.23
C ASN A 436 16.29 -26.09 15.75
N GLY A 437 16.33 -27.38 15.40
CA GLY A 437 16.08 -27.86 14.04
C GLY A 437 14.67 -27.56 13.52
N TYR A 438 13.67 -27.53 14.40
CA TYR A 438 12.27 -27.26 14.03
C TYR A 438 12.09 -25.85 13.48
N ALA A 439 12.67 -24.83 14.13
CA ALA A 439 12.61 -23.46 13.67
C ALA A 439 13.28 -23.27 12.29
N ILE A 440 14.41 -23.96 12.06
CA ILE A 440 15.11 -23.93 10.76
C ILE A 440 14.21 -24.51 9.66
N PHE A 441 13.60 -25.66 9.92
CA PHE A 441 12.68 -26.30 8.98
C PHE A 441 11.47 -25.40 8.66
N ASN A 442 10.90 -24.76 9.67
CA ASN A 442 9.74 -23.87 9.50
C ASN A 442 10.10 -22.62 8.69
N ILE A 443 11.26 -22.00 8.92
CA ILE A 443 11.72 -20.84 8.13
C ILE A 443 11.92 -21.24 6.66
N ILE A 444 12.57 -22.37 6.39
CA ILE A 444 12.78 -22.85 5.01
C ILE A 444 11.44 -23.16 4.34
N SER A 445 10.56 -23.88 5.04
CA SER A 445 9.22 -24.24 4.54
C SER A 445 8.33 -23.02 4.31
N GLY A 446 8.44 -22.00 5.17
CA GLY A 446 7.75 -20.72 5.02
C GLY A 446 8.24 -19.91 3.83
N ALA A 447 9.55 -19.92 3.56
CA ALA A 447 10.12 -19.29 2.35
C ALA A 447 9.57 -19.97 1.07
N VAL A 448 9.50 -21.30 1.07
CA VAL A 448 8.89 -22.08 -0.02
C VAL A 448 7.40 -21.74 -0.15
N CYS A 449 6.67 -21.65 0.98
CA CYS A 449 5.24 -21.34 1.00
C CYS A 449 4.94 -19.99 0.37
N ILE A 450 5.63 -18.92 0.78
CA ILE A 450 5.37 -17.58 0.22
C ILE A 450 5.69 -17.53 -1.27
N VAL A 451 6.80 -18.14 -1.70
CA VAL A 451 7.20 -18.13 -3.11
C VAL A 451 6.20 -18.92 -3.97
N LEU A 452 5.78 -20.11 -3.52
CA LEU A 452 4.75 -20.89 -4.21
C LEU A 452 3.39 -20.20 -4.20
N LEU A 453 3.04 -19.51 -3.11
CA LEU A 453 1.83 -18.69 -3.03
C LEU A 453 1.87 -17.54 -4.05
N ALA A 454 3.01 -16.85 -4.17
CA ALA A 454 3.22 -15.79 -5.16
C ALA A 454 3.06 -16.28 -6.59
N VAL A 455 3.66 -17.44 -6.88
CA VAL A 455 3.61 -18.07 -8.20
C VAL A 455 2.19 -18.54 -8.52
N CYS A 456 1.54 -19.28 -7.62
CA CYS A 456 0.19 -19.82 -7.80
C CYS A 456 -0.82 -18.71 -8.06
N ILE A 457 -0.87 -17.70 -7.18
CA ILE A 457 -1.75 -16.55 -7.32
C ILE A 457 -1.41 -15.75 -8.58
N GLY A 458 -0.14 -15.54 -8.87
CA GLY A 458 0.31 -14.80 -10.04
C GLY A 458 -0.15 -15.44 -11.35
N ILE A 459 -0.05 -16.78 -11.45
CA ILE A 459 -0.48 -17.55 -12.61
C ILE A 459 -2.01 -17.52 -12.79
N ILE A 460 -2.76 -17.70 -11.70
CA ILE A 460 -4.23 -17.74 -11.74
C ILE A 460 -4.81 -16.34 -12.03
N SER A 461 -4.32 -15.32 -11.35
CA SER A 461 -4.85 -13.95 -11.45
C SER A 461 -4.29 -13.15 -12.62
N LYS A 462 -3.23 -13.64 -13.29
CA LYS A 462 -2.48 -12.93 -14.34
C LYS A 462 -1.99 -11.56 -13.88
N GLY A 463 -1.71 -11.41 -12.58
CA GLY A 463 -1.44 -10.12 -11.97
C GLY A 463 -0.68 -10.24 -10.66
N LYS A 464 0.16 -9.24 -10.39
CA LYS A 464 0.97 -9.20 -9.16
C LYS A 464 0.16 -8.88 -7.90
N LYS A 465 -0.87 -8.04 -8.03
CA LYS A 465 -1.54 -7.39 -6.89
C LYS A 465 -2.20 -8.36 -5.91
N LEU A 466 -2.80 -9.45 -6.39
CA LEU A 466 -3.54 -10.36 -5.51
C LEU A 466 -2.61 -10.95 -4.44
N PHE A 467 -1.41 -11.38 -4.86
CA PHE A 467 -0.38 -11.85 -3.94
C PHE A 467 0.11 -10.74 -3.00
N GLU A 468 0.31 -9.51 -3.50
CA GLU A 468 0.79 -8.40 -2.66
C GLU A 468 -0.14 -8.12 -1.46
N ILE A 469 -1.47 -8.25 -1.66
CA ILE A 469 -2.45 -8.09 -0.58
C ILE A 469 -2.42 -9.27 0.36
N ILE A 470 -2.48 -10.49 -0.18
CA ILE A 470 -2.57 -11.68 0.66
C ILE A 470 -1.32 -11.73 1.50
N PHE A 471 -0.16 -11.43 0.93
CA PHE A 471 1.08 -11.38 1.68
C PHE A 471 1.10 -10.25 2.72
N PHE A 472 0.54 -9.07 2.43
CA PHE A 472 0.34 -8.01 3.44
C PHE A 472 -0.55 -8.47 4.60
N LEU A 473 -1.70 -9.09 4.29
CA LEU A 473 -2.64 -9.60 5.29
C LEU A 473 -2.04 -10.74 6.12
N LEU A 474 -1.31 -11.66 5.49
CA LEU A 474 -0.59 -12.75 6.16
C LEU A 474 0.46 -12.18 7.12
N THR A 475 1.25 -11.21 6.65
CA THR A 475 2.28 -10.54 7.46
C THR A 475 1.64 -9.81 8.64
N TYR A 476 0.59 -9.03 8.41
CA TYR A 476 -0.13 -8.32 9.46
C TYR A 476 -0.73 -9.29 10.50
N ALA A 477 -1.44 -10.33 10.05
CA ALA A 477 -2.05 -11.33 10.92
C ALA A 477 -1.02 -12.07 11.77
N LEU A 478 0.14 -12.40 11.20
CA LEU A 478 1.26 -13.00 11.94
C LEU A 478 1.80 -12.04 13.01
N THR A 479 1.99 -10.75 12.69
CA THR A 479 2.44 -9.76 13.69
C THR A 479 1.43 -9.53 14.81
N GLN A 480 0.14 -9.82 14.57
CA GLN A 480 -0.93 -9.81 15.57
C GLN A 480 -1.08 -11.14 16.32
N ALA A 481 -0.11 -12.06 16.17
CA ALA A 481 -0.09 -13.36 16.83
C ALA A 481 -1.31 -14.25 16.57
N ILE A 482 -1.92 -14.16 15.37
CA ILE A 482 -3.05 -15.03 14.99
C ILE A 482 -2.51 -16.44 14.64
N PRO A 483 -2.81 -17.49 15.42
CA PRO A 483 -2.18 -18.81 15.25
C PRO A 483 -2.42 -19.47 13.89
N VAL A 484 -3.58 -19.22 13.29
CA VAL A 484 -4.01 -19.83 12.01
C VAL A 484 -3.13 -19.39 10.84
N VAL A 485 -2.44 -18.24 10.96
CA VAL A 485 -1.73 -17.58 9.85
C VAL A 485 -0.22 -17.72 9.98
N ASP A 486 0.24 -18.58 10.90
CA ASP A 486 1.67 -18.76 11.13
C ASP A 486 2.33 -19.64 10.07
N TYR A 487 2.71 -19.03 8.94
CA TYR A 487 3.46 -19.71 7.89
C TYR A 487 4.97 -19.80 8.19
N LEU A 488 5.44 -19.16 9.27
CA LEU A 488 6.85 -19.10 9.68
C LEU A 488 7.19 -20.05 10.84
N GLY A 489 6.19 -20.50 11.58
CA GLY A 489 6.35 -21.30 12.79
C GLY A 489 6.93 -20.49 13.94
N ALA A 490 6.58 -19.20 14.01
CA ALA A 490 7.04 -18.25 15.02
C ALA A 490 6.26 -18.33 16.33
N LEU A 491 5.05 -18.88 16.33
CA LEU A 491 4.17 -19.06 17.48
C LEU A 491 4.35 -20.44 18.11
N PRO A 492 4.06 -20.58 19.42
CA PRO A 492 4.03 -21.89 20.06
C PRO A 492 2.90 -22.75 19.47
N HIS A 493 3.22 -23.99 19.13
CA HIS A 493 2.27 -24.97 18.61
C HIS A 493 2.25 -26.19 19.51
N ASP A 494 1.05 -26.67 19.87
CA ASP A 494 0.88 -27.84 20.74
C ASP A 494 1.42 -29.13 20.08
N ASN A 495 1.37 -29.22 18.75
CA ASN A 495 1.91 -30.37 18.01
C ASN A 495 2.70 -29.92 16.76
N HIS A 496 4.03 -29.87 16.91
CA HIS A 496 4.95 -29.46 15.84
C HIS A 496 4.86 -30.35 14.59
N ILE A 497 4.58 -31.65 14.72
CA ILE A 497 4.53 -32.59 13.59
C ILE A 497 3.32 -32.30 12.71
N ILE A 498 2.16 -32.09 13.31
CA ILE A 498 0.93 -31.75 12.58
C ILE A 498 1.12 -30.43 11.83
N TYR A 499 1.69 -29.42 12.51
CA TYR A 499 1.98 -28.14 11.89
C TYR A 499 2.89 -28.27 10.65
N MET A 500 4.02 -28.99 10.78
CA MET A 500 4.94 -29.22 9.66
C MET A 500 4.25 -29.97 8.50
N ALA A 501 3.41 -30.97 8.80
CA ALA A 501 2.65 -31.70 7.80
C ALA A 501 1.64 -30.81 7.06
N VAL A 502 0.97 -29.88 7.76
CA VAL A 502 0.02 -28.93 7.16
C VAL A 502 0.74 -27.97 6.22
N ILE A 503 1.86 -27.38 6.64
CA ILE A 503 2.64 -26.46 5.78
C ILE A 503 3.22 -27.19 4.57
N LEU A 504 3.73 -28.41 4.74
CA LEU A 504 4.20 -29.24 3.62
C LEU A 504 3.05 -29.58 2.66
N GLY A 505 1.88 -29.96 3.17
CA GLY A 505 0.69 -30.23 2.38
C GLY A 505 0.26 -29.00 1.57
N LEU A 506 0.27 -27.82 2.20
CA LEU A 506 -0.01 -26.55 1.52
C LEU A 506 1.02 -26.24 0.42
N ASN A 507 2.31 -26.46 0.68
CA ASN A 507 3.37 -26.29 -0.32
C ASN A 507 3.17 -27.21 -1.52
N VAL A 508 2.88 -28.49 -1.29
CA VAL A 508 2.61 -29.45 -2.37
C VAL A 508 1.37 -29.04 -3.16
N PHE A 509 0.29 -28.65 -2.49
CA PHE A 509 -0.93 -28.16 -3.14
C PHE A 509 -0.66 -26.95 -4.04
N LEU A 510 0.02 -25.92 -3.53
CA LEU A 510 0.35 -24.71 -4.28
C LEU A 510 1.25 -25.01 -5.48
N ALA A 511 2.20 -25.94 -5.34
CA ALA A 511 3.04 -26.39 -6.44
C ALA A 511 2.20 -27.09 -7.52
N VAL A 512 1.40 -28.11 -7.15
CA VAL A 512 0.57 -28.87 -8.09
C VAL A 512 -0.35 -27.96 -8.89
N VAL A 513 -1.05 -27.04 -8.21
CA VAL A 513 -1.93 -26.05 -8.87
C VAL A 513 -1.13 -25.16 -9.82
N SER A 514 0.04 -24.65 -9.40
CA SER A 514 0.88 -23.79 -10.24
C SER A 514 1.33 -24.49 -11.53
N PHE A 515 1.81 -25.73 -11.43
CA PHE A 515 2.24 -26.52 -12.59
C PHE A 515 1.06 -26.89 -13.50
N TRP A 516 -0.08 -27.24 -12.93
CA TRP A 516 -1.28 -27.62 -13.68
C TRP A 516 -1.84 -26.44 -14.49
N VAL A 517 -2.06 -25.28 -13.84
CA VAL A 517 -2.59 -24.09 -14.51
C VAL A 517 -1.61 -23.56 -15.55
N ARG A 518 -0.31 -23.51 -15.25
CA ARG A 518 0.70 -23.09 -16.24
C ARG A 518 0.79 -24.06 -17.41
N GLY A 519 0.65 -25.37 -17.14
CA GLY A 519 0.62 -26.39 -18.17
C GLY A 519 -0.53 -26.19 -19.14
N TYR A 520 -1.72 -25.90 -18.60
CA TYR A 520 -2.88 -25.53 -19.41
C TYR A 520 -2.62 -24.27 -20.26
N GLN A 521 -2.10 -23.20 -19.66
CA GLN A 521 -1.78 -21.95 -20.38
C GLN A 521 -0.79 -22.18 -21.52
N SER A 522 0.29 -22.94 -21.30
CA SER A 522 1.29 -23.19 -22.34
C SER A 522 0.78 -23.99 -23.55
N ARG A 523 -0.32 -24.75 -23.39
CA ARG A 523 -0.92 -25.56 -24.46
C ARG A 523 -2.00 -24.83 -25.24
N HIS A 524 -2.56 -23.75 -24.68
CA HIS A 524 -3.72 -23.01 -25.22
C HIS A 524 -3.40 -21.52 -25.46
N LEU A 525 -2.12 -21.18 -25.56
CA LEU A 525 -1.60 -19.90 -26.04
C LEU A 525 -1.22 -20.03 -27.51
#